data_AF-A0A840XVX6-F1
#
_entry.id   AF-A0A840XVX6-F1
#
_cell.length_a   1.000
_cell.length_b   1.000
_cell.length_c   1.000
_cell.angle_alpha   90.00
_cell.angle_beta   90.00
_cell.angle_gamma   90.00
#
_symmetry.space_group_name_H-M   'P 1'
#
loop_
_entity.id
_entity.type
_entity.pdbx_description
1 polymer ?
#
loop_
_entity_poly.entity_id
_entity_poly.type
_entity_poly.pdbx_seq_one_letter_code
_entity_poly.pdbx_strand_id
1 'polypeptide(L)'
;MELPAIPMYLQFKRADCMTRRSVWEIRDYKLGLELPFFRFKITESGKSNQHEMLLHLDDGENLVYYVAPRFHRYREINDAWSNNAVASRSIFVSPQQIGILNEEPHHVAYDSNSAYLCSEPREVRFQHSVEVLERLQSLLENDARPLGSRIGEIKNSMNRALIRTRDRAVTRRQDTRSSFFDEMEAALLAEPRSETRMEEATVPRIPTRPARPLSREIEELREISDAAAKVFGAQLLLVQPRR
;
A
#
# COMPACT_ATOMS: atom_id res chain seq x y z
N MET A 1 11.03 20.66 7.52
CA MET A 1 10.14 20.60 8.70
C MET A 1 9.10 21.71 8.67
N GLU A 2 9.48 22.93 8.24
CA GLU A 2 8.60 24.11 8.24
C GLU A 2 7.47 24.15 7.20
N LEU A 3 7.57 23.38 6.11
CA LEU A 3 6.52 23.34 5.09
C LEU A 3 5.43 22.33 5.48
N PRO A 4 4.16 22.59 5.12
CA PRO A 4 3.11 21.59 5.26
C PRO A 4 3.42 20.35 4.43
N ALA A 5 2.88 19.22 4.85
CA ALA A 5 3.02 17.95 4.16
C ALA A 5 1.78 17.09 4.34
N ILE A 6 1.37 16.40 3.28
CA ILE A 6 0.30 15.39 3.34
C ILE A 6 0.94 14.00 3.24
N PRO A 7 0.65 13.09 4.19
CA PRO A 7 1.09 11.70 4.10
C PRO A 7 0.25 10.96 3.04
N MET A 8 0.95 10.33 2.10
CA MET A 8 0.36 9.48 1.07
C MET A 8 1.05 8.11 1.07
N TYR A 9 0.26 7.05 1.15
CA TYR A 9 0.70 5.67 1.20
C TYR A 9 0.30 4.97 -0.09
N LEU A 10 1.29 4.50 -0.84
CA LEU A 10 1.06 3.83 -2.12
C LEU A 10 1.49 2.37 -2.01
N GLN A 11 0.55 1.45 -2.24
CA GLN A 11 0.89 0.05 -2.47
C GLN A 11 0.81 -0.24 -3.96
N PHE A 12 1.98 -0.41 -4.58
CA PHE A 12 2.07 -0.79 -5.98
C PHE A 12 1.64 -2.23 -6.19
N LYS A 13 0.80 -2.44 -7.20
CA LYS A 13 0.31 -3.74 -7.62
C LYS A 13 0.81 -4.05 -9.02
N ARG A 14 1.29 -5.28 -9.21
CA ARG A 14 1.53 -5.83 -10.54
C ARG A 14 0.20 -6.35 -11.08
N ALA A 15 -0.16 -5.94 -12.28
CA ALA A 15 -1.40 -6.33 -12.92
C ALA A 15 -1.16 -7.39 -14.00
N ASP A 16 -2.10 -8.33 -14.10
CA ASP A 16 -2.17 -9.31 -15.17
C ASP A 16 -3.05 -8.75 -16.31
N CYS A 17 -2.59 -8.87 -17.57
CA CYS A 17 -3.31 -8.37 -18.74
C CYS A 17 -4.20 -9.46 -19.36
N MET A 18 -5.51 -9.25 -19.33
CA MET A 18 -6.53 -10.14 -19.87
C MET A 18 -6.90 -9.72 -21.29
N THR A 19 -6.73 -10.62 -22.25
CA THR A 19 -6.91 -10.33 -23.69
C THR A 19 -8.02 -11.16 -24.34
N ARG A 20 -8.58 -12.15 -23.63
CA ARG A 20 -9.56 -13.09 -24.18
C ARG A 20 -10.92 -12.88 -23.54
N ARG A 21 -12.00 -12.99 -24.33
CA ARG A 21 -13.39 -12.93 -23.82
C ARG A 21 -13.79 -14.15 -22.98
N SER A 22 -13.01 -15.23 -23.03
CA SER A 22 -13.26 -16.47 -22.29
C SER A 22 -12.85 -16.41 -20.82
N VAL A 23 -12.25 -15.30 -20.37
CA VAL A 23 -11.94 -15.08 -18.95
C VAL A 23 -13.24 -14.97 -18.14
N TRP A 24 -13.23 -15.48 -16.92
CA TRP A 24 -14.42 -15.67 -16.09
C TRP A 24 -15.08 -14.33 -15.72
N GLU A 25 -14.32 -13.25 -15.63
CA GLU A 25 -14.83 -11.88 -15.41
C GLU A 25 -15.84 -11.47 -16.48
N ILE A 26 -15.58 -11.81 -17.74
CA ILE A 26 -16.46 -11.49 -18.86
C ILE A 26 -17.51 -12.58 -19.05
N ARG A 27 -17.10 -13.85 -18.96
CA ARG A 27 -17.97 -15.01 -19.25
C ARG A 27 -19.05 -15.21 -18.19
N ASP A 28 -18.65 -15.22 -16.92
CA ASP A 28 -19.51 -15.65 -15.81
C ASP A 28 -20.18 -14.43 -15.17
N TYR A 29 -19.43 -13.34 -14.96
CA TYR A 29 -19.93 -12.14 -14.30
C TYR A 29 -20.40 -11.04 -15.26
N LYS A 30 -20.13 -11.17 -16.57
CA LYS A 30 -20.52 -10.20 -17.61
C LYS A 30 -20.15 -8.76 -17.24
N LEU A 31 -18.99 -8.57 -16.62
CA LEU A 31 -18.50 -7.25 -16.23
C LEU A 31 -18.36 -6.38 -17.49
N GLY A 32 -18.71 -5.09 -17.36
CA GLY A 32 -18.66 -4.10 -18.44
C GLY A 32 -17.23 -3.66 -18.81
N LEU A 33 -16.28 -4.59 -18.82
CA LEU A 33 -14.86 -4.33 -19.07
C LEU A 33 -14.52 -4.48 -20.57
N GLU A 34 -13.75 -3.53 -21.09
CA GLU A 34 -13.23 -3.56 -22.44
C GLU A 34 -11.92 -4.36 -22.53
N LEU A 35 -11.74 -5.14 -23.60
CA LEU A 35 -10.49 -5.87 -23.82
C LEU A 35 -9.45 -4.99 -24.55
N PRO A 36 -8.16 -5.04 -24.16
CA PRO A 36 -7.65 -5.75 -23.00
C PRO A 36 -7.98 -5.01 -21.70
N PHE A 37 -8.30 -5.76 -20.64
CA PHE A 37 -8.42 -5.23 -19.28
C PHE A 37 -7.31 -5.82 -18.40
N PHE A 38 -7.15 -5.27 -17.21
CA PHE A 38 -6.11 -5.64 -16.26
C PHE A 38 -6.74 -6.13 -14.96
N ARG A 39 -6.04 -6.96 -14.21
CA ARG A 39 -6.47 -7.31 -12.85
C ARG A 39 -5.30 -7.45 -11.90
N PHE A 40 -5.51 -7.13 -10.64
CA PHE A 40 -4.54 -7.41 -9.58
C PHE A 40 -5.20 -8.12 -8.41
N LYS A 41 -4.40 -8.90 -7.69
CA LYS A 41 -4.81 -9.63 -6.50
C LYS A 41 -4.74 -8.74 -5.26
N ILE A 42 -5.74 -8.88 -4.40
CA ILE A 42 -5.69 -8.39 -3.02
C ILE A 42 -5.45 -9.59 -2.13
N THR A 43 -4.52 -9.45 -1.19
CA THR A 43 -4.19 -10.53 -0.27
C THR A 43 -5.40 -10.84 0.61
N GLU A 44 -5.79 -12.11 0.63
CA GLU A 44 -6.89 -12.66 1.42
C GLU A 44 -6.69 -12.39 2.92
N SER A 45 -7.78 -12.07 3.63
CA SER A 45 -7.72 -11.75 5.05
C SER A 45 -7.21 -12.91 5.91
N GLY A 46 -7.48 -14.17 5.52
CA GLY A 46 -6.97 -15.36 6.19
C GLY A 46 -5.46 -15.56 6.05
N LYS A 47 -4.83 -14.98 5.01
CA LYS A 47 -3.37 -15.05 4.78
C LYS A 47 -2.64 -13.83 5.32
N SER A 48 -3.27 -12.67 5.30
CA SER A 48 -2.66 -11.43 5.76
C SER A 48 -3.71 -10.37 6.08
N ASN A 49 -3.51 -9.69 7.19
CA ASN A 49 -4.31 -8.50 7.54
C ASN A 49 -3.88 -7.23 6.78
N GLN A 50 -3.02 -7.35 5.75
CA GLN A 50 -2.50 -6.18 5.04
C GLN A 50 -3.58 -5.28 4.46
N HIS A 51 -4.61 -5.86 3.84
CA HIS A 51 -5.72 -5.06 3.32
C HIS A 51 -6.44 -4.28 4.44
N GLU A 52 -6.69 -4.93 5.56
CA GLU A 52 -7.34 -4.34 6.73
C GLU A 52 -6.50 -3.23 7.38
N MET A 53 -5.18 -3.41 7.45
CA MET A 53 -4.25 -2.37 7.90
C MET A 53 -4.34 -1.13 7.00
N LEU A 54 -4.33 -1.31 5.68
CA LEU A 54 -4.46 -0.20 4.73
C LEU A 54 -5.85 0.45 4.79
N LEU A 55 -6.91 -0.33 5.02
CA LEU A 55 -8.26 0.17 5.23
C LEU A 55 -8.35 1.06 6.47
N HIS A 56 -7.78 0.62 7.60
CA HIS A 56 -7.79 1.42 8.81
C HIS A 56 -6.86 2.64 8.76
N LEU A 57 -5.81 2.58 7.94
CA LEU A 57 -4.92 3.70 7.68
C LEU A 57 -5.60 4.77 6.80
N ASP A 58 -6.50 4.37 5.90
CA ASP A 58 -7.33 5.27 5.08
C ASP A 58 -8.48 5.86 5.91
N ASP A 59 -8.15 6.65 6.92
CA ASP A 59 -9.06 7.24 7.92
C ASP A 59 -9.61 8.61 7.53
N GLY A 60 -9.33 9.07 6.30
CA GLY A 60 -9.70 10.38 5.79
C GLY A 60 -8.63 11.46 5.97
N GLU A 61 -7.68 11.27 6.90
CA GLU A 61 -6.54 12.17 7.08
C GLU A 61 -5.32 11.73 6.25
N ASN A 62 -5.15 10.42 6.08
CA ASN A 62 -4.15 9.85 5.19
C ASN A 62 -4.74 9.59 3.81
N LEU A 63 -3.92 9.77 2.77
CA LEU A 63 -4.25 9.26 1.44
C LEU A 63 -3.64 7.86 1.28
N VAL A 64 -4.47 6.85 1.03
CA VAL A 64 -4.00 5.47 0.85
C VAL A 64 -4.54 4.91 -0.46
N TYR A 65 -3.65 4.37 -1.29
CA TYR A 65 -4.02 3.84 -2.59
C TYR A 65 -3.32 2.53 -2.92
N TYR A 66 -4.06 1.59 -3.48
CA TYR A 66 -3.51 0.62 -4.41
C TYR A 66 -3.24 1.32 -5.74
N VAL A 67 -2.01 1.21 -6.25
CA VAL A 67 -1.61 1.79 -7.54
C VAL A 67 -1.34 0.66 -8.51
N ALA A 68 -2.12 0.58 -9.58
CA ALA A 68 -2.03 -0.51 -10.54
C ALA A 68 -1.90 0.03 -11.98
N PRO A 69 -0.84 -0.32 -12.72
CA PRO A 69 -0.60 0.17 -14.06
C PRO A 69 -1.38 -0.60 -15.12
N ARG A 70 -1.84 0.12 -16.16
CA ARG A 70 -2.45 -0.43 -17.39
C ARG A 70 -1.39 -0.79 -18.44
N PHE A 71 -0.29 -1.37 -18.01
CA PHE A 71 0.78 -1.86 -18.87
C PHE A 71 1.43 -3.10 -18.25
N HIS A 72 1.92 -4.00 -19.09
CA HIS A 72 2.45 -5.30 -18.66
C HIS A 72 3.72 -5.73 -19.39
N ARG A 73 4.06 -5.09 -20.52
CA ARG A 73 5.25 -5.40 -21.31
C ARG A 73 6.40 -4.48 -20.94
N TYR A 74 7.62 -4.99 -21.01
CA TYR A 74 8.85 -4.20 -20.77
C TYR A 74 8.91 -2.91 -21.59
N ARG A 75 8.52 -2.96 -22.88
CA ARG A 75 8.48 -1.77 -23.74
C ARG A 75 7.51 -0.70 -23.21
N GLU A 76 6.35 -1.12 -22.70
CA GLU A 76 5.35 -0.19 -22.16
C GLU A 76 5.81 0.41 -20.82
N ILE A 77 6.50 -0.37 -20.00
CA ILE A 77 7.10 0.10 -18.74
C ILE A 77 8.16 1.17 -19.03
N ASN A 78 9.09 0.89 -19.95
CA ASN A 78 10.13 1.82 -20.33
C ASN A 78 9.54 3.10 -20.94
N ASP A 79 8.56 2.97 -21.82
CA ASP A 79 7.83 4.09 -22.42
C ASP A 79 7.12 4.95 -21.36
N ALA A 80 6.43 4.32 -20.40
CA ALA A 80 5.79 5.05 -19.30
C ALA A 80 6.81 5.77 -18.41
N TRP A 81 7.98 5.15 -18.15
CA TRP A 81 9.04 5.77 -17.35
C TRP A 81 9.68 6.95 -18.07
N SER A 82 10.10 6.77 -19.33
CA SER A 82 10.75 7.82 -20.12
C SER A 82 9.86 9.04 -20.35
N ASN A 83 8.54 8.85 -20.43
CA ASN A 83 7.57 9.92 -20.65
C ASN A 83 6.94 10.47 -19.35
N ASN A 84 7.41 10.08 -18.16
CA ASN A 84 6.79 10.43 -16.87
C ASN A 84 5.29 10.10 -16.78
N ALA A 85 4.86 9.04 -17.48
CA ALA A 85 3.46 8.66 -17.65
C ALA A 85 3.05 7.45 -16.77
N VAL A 86 3.90 7.01 -15.84
CA VAL A 86 3.59 5.89 -14.94
C VAL A 86 2.30 6.15 -14.16
N ALA A 87 2.18 7.34 -13.56
CA ALA A 87 1.00 7.70 -12.77
C ALA A 87 -0.26 7.84 -13.64
N SER A 88 -0.17 8.55 -14.78
CA SER A 88 -1.32 8.76 -15.67
C SER A 88 -1.78 7.48 -16.38
N ARG A 89 -0.90 6.49 -16.51
CA ARG A 89 -1.22 5.15 -17.02
C ARG A 89 -1.53 4.14 -15.91
N SER A 90 -1.72 4.59 -14.68
CA SER A 90 -2.16 3.78 -13.55
C SER A 90 -3.53 4.21 -13.04
N ILE A 91 -4.21 3.29 -12.36
CA ILE A 91 -5.39 3.59 -11.55
C ILE A 91 -4.99 3.68 -10.07
N PHE A 92 -5.73 4.47 -9.31
CA PHE A 92 -5.56 4.64 -7.87
C PHE A 92 -6.85 4.19 -7.17
N VAL A 93 -6.81 3.06 -6.48
CA VAL A 93 -7.98 2.50 -5.78
C VAL A 93 -7.78 2.68 -4.28
N SER A 94 -8.67 3.43 -3.64
CA SER A 94 -8.66 3.55 -2.18
C SER A 94 -9.13 2.23 -1.54
N PRO A 95 -8.48 1.75 -0.46
CA PRO A 95 -8.97 0.62 0.32
C PRO A 95 -10.43 0.78 0.76
N GLN A 96 -10.88 1.99 1.09
CA GLN A 96 -12.28 2.26 1.48
C GLN A 96 -13.27 1.93 0.35
N GLN A 97 -12.88 2.08 -0.91
CA GLN A 97 -13.72 1.70 -2.05
C GLN A 97 -13.89 0.18 -2.18
N ILE A 98 -12.90 -0.60 -1.72
CA ILE A 98 -12.92 -2.06 -1.67
C ILE A 98 -13.63 -2.57 -0.41
N GLY A 99 -13.57 -1.83 0.69
CA GLY A 99 -14.25 -2.19 1.93
C GLY A 99 -13.67 -3.45 2.57
N ILE A 100 -14.44 -4.07 3.45
CA ILE A 100 -14.00 -5.25 4.20
C ILE A 100 -14.02 -6.47 3.29
N LEU A 101 -12.95 -7.25 3.33
CA LEU A 101 -12.80 -8.48 2.56
C LEU A 101 -12.96 -9.71 3.45
N ASN A 102 -13.41 -10.82 2.85
CA ASN A 102 -13.52 -12.11 3.48
C ASN A 102 -12.21 -12.92 3.26
N GLU A 103 -12.23 -14.22 3.51
CA GLU A 103 -11.05 -15.08 3.39
C GLU A 103 -10.82 -15.61 1.95
N GLU A 104 -11.73 -15.33 1.02
CA GLU A 104 -11.66 -15.83 -0.35
C GLU A 104 -10.73 -14.99 -1.24
N PRO A 105 -10.19 -15.55 -2.34
CA PRO A 105 -9.30 -14.82 -3.24
C PRO A 105 -9.98 -13.61 -3.91
N HIS A 106 -9.58 -12.41 -3.50
CA HIS A 106 -10.11 -11.16 -4.04
C HIS A 106 -9.26 -10.62 -5.20
N HIS A 107 -9.94 -10.18 -6.27
CA HIS A 107 -9.32 -9.54 -7.41
C HIS A 107 -10.04 -8.23 -7.74
N VAL A 108 -9.27 -7.21 -8.12
CA VAL A 108 -9.81 -6.02 -8.75
C VAL A 108 -9.46 -6.09 -10.23
N ALA A 109 -10.47 -6.15 -11.09
CA ALA A 109 -10.34 -6.07 -12.54
C ALA A 109 -10.72 -4.67 -13.01
N TYR A 110 -10.01 -4.12 -13.98
CA TYR A 110 -10.16 -2.73 -14.39
C TYR A 110 -9.67 -2.47 -15.80
N ASP A 111 -10.23 -1.45 -16.43
CA ASP A 111 -9.81 -0.93 -17.73
C ASP A 111 -9.57 0.59 -17.68
N SER A 112 -9.81 1.29 -18.79
CA SER A 112 -9.68 2.73 -18.86
C SER A 112 -10.72 3.49 -18.04
N ASN A 113 -11.92 2.91 -17.90
CA ASN A 113 -13.16 3.60 -17.51
C ASN A 113 -13.79 2.99 -16.25
N SER A 114 -13.66 1.68 -16.05
CA SER A 114 -14.36 0.94 -15.01
C SER A 114 -13.43 0.02 -14.24
N ALA A 115 -13.76 -0.22 -12.98
CA ALA A 115 -13.12 -1.23 -12.15
C ALA A 115 -14.14 -1.98 -11.32
N TYR A 116 -13.86 -3.25 -11.04
CA TYR A 116 -14.76 -4.16 -10.35
C TYR A 116 -14.02 -5.02 -9.34
N LEU A 117 -14.60 -5.18 -8.17
CA LEU A 117 -14.24 -6.25 -7.24
C LEU A 117 -14.90 -7.52 -7.76
N CYS A 118 -14.11 -8.57 -7.99
CA CYS A 118 -14.58 -9.73 -8.74
C CYS A 118 -15.12 -10.88 -7.87
N SER A 119 -14.71 -10.95 -6.60
CA SER A 119 -15.25 -11.90 -5.62
C SER A 119 -16.71 -11.62 -5.27
N GLU A 120 -17.03 -10.33 -5.19
CA GLU A 120 -18.37 -9.79 -5.01
C GLU A 120 -18.57 -8.82 -6.17
N PRO A 121 -19.08 -9.28 -7.33
CA PRO A 121 -19.19 -8.49 -8.55
C PRO A 121 -19.87 -7.14 -8.32
N ARG A 122 -19.06 -6.12 -8.04
CA ARG A 122 -19.51 -4.75 -7.80
C ARG A 122 -18.49 -3.79 -8.34
N GLU A 123 -18.99 -2.66 -8.80
CA GLU A 123 -18.15 -1.58 -9.26
C GLU A 123 -17.36 -0.99 -8.09
N VAL A 124 -16.09 -0.66 -8.37
CA VAL A 124 -15.17 -0.01 -7.44
C VAL A 124 -14.71 1.26 -8.10
N ARG A 125 -14.94 2.40 -7.44
CA ARG A 125 -14.42 3.67 -7.94
C ARG A 125 -12.90 3.68 -7.82
N PHE A 126 -12.23 4.05 -8.89
CA PHE A 126 -10.81 4.40 -8.87
C PHE A 126 -10.66 5.87 -9.25
N GLN A 127 -9.48 6.41 -8.96
CA GLN A 127 -9.09 7.77 -9.34
C GLN A 127 -7.98 7.71 -10.39
N HIS A 128 -8.00 8.65 -11.32
CA HIS A 128 -6.87 8.94 -12.19
C HIS A 128 -5.85 9.83 -11.47
N SER A 129 -4.61 9.86 -11.96
CA SER A 129 -3.55 10.67 -11.35
C SER A 129 -3.90 12.16 -11.21
N VAL A 130 -4.69 12.72 -12.13
CA VAL A 130 -5.11 14.13 -12.07
C VAL A 130 -6.02 14.37 -10.87
N GLU A 131 -7.01 13.51 -10.64
CA GLU A 131 -7.92 13.60 -9.49
C GLU A 131 -7.18 13.42 -8.15
N VAL A 132 -6.14 12.56 -8.12
CA VAL A 132 -5.28 12.41 -6.94
C VAL A 132 -4.48 13.68 -6.68
N LEU A 133 -3.96 14.32 -7.73
CA LEU A 133 -3.23 15.59 -7.61
C LEU A 133 -4.14 16.73 -7.14
N GLU A 134 -5.35 16.84 -7.67
CA GLU A 134 -6.35 17.83 -7.24
C GLU A 134 -6.70 17.64 -5.76
N ARG A 135 -6.89 16.38 -5.32
CA ARG A 135 -7.13 16.07 -3.91
C ARG A 135 -5.95 16.45 -3.02
N LEU A 136 -4.72 16.16 -3.46
CA LEU A 136 -3.50 16.56 -2.75
C LEU A 136 -3.37 18.08 -2.62
N GLN A 137 -3.63 18.81 -3.71
CA GLN A 137 -3.60 20.28 -3.71
C GLN A 137 -4.62 20.84 -2.74
N SER A 138 -5.87 20.36 -2.80
CA SER A 138 -6.92 20.79 -1.87
C SER A 138 -6.55 20.53 -0.41
N LEU A 139 -5.96 19.38 -0.09
CA LEU A 139 -5.51 19.08 1.28
C LEU A 139 -4.37 19.99 1.74
N LEU A 140 -3.41 20.29 0.85
CA LEU A 140 -2.30 21.20 1.15
C LEU A 140 -2.75 22.65 1.35
N GLU A 141 -3.78 23.09 0.63
CA GLU A 141 -4.38 24.42 0.80
C GLU A 141 -5.17 24.54 2.12
N ASN A 142 -5.79 23.45 2.55
CA ASN A 142 -6.63 23.42 3.76
C ASN A 142 -5.83 23.18 5.06
N ASP A 143 -4.65 22.54 5.00
CA ASP A 143 -3.79 22.28 6.17
C ASP A 143 -2.39 22.88 5.99
N ALA A 144 -2.22 24.11 6.46
CA ALA A 144 -0.95 24.85 6.41
C ALA A 144 0.03 24.47 7.54
N ARG A 145 -0.31 23.51 8.42
CA ARG A 145 0.54 23.18 9.57
C ARG A 145 1.86 22.56 9.09
N PRO A 146 3.01 22.99 9.63
CA PRO A 146 4.31 22.41 9.29
C PRO A 146 4.37 20.90 9.52
N LEU A 147 5.09 20.17 8.66
CA LEU A 147 5.34 18.74 8.83
C LEU A 147 5.86 18.42 10.24
N GLY A 148 6.77 19.25 10.77
CA GLY A 148 7.33 19.07 12.11
C GLY A 148 6.28 18.90 13.21
N SER A 149 5.20 19.68 13.17
CA SER A 149 4.10 19.58 14.14
C SER A 149 3.19 18.37 13.91
N ARG A 150 3.20 17.79 12.71
CA ARG A 150 2.30 16.69 12.31
C ARG A 150 2.91 15.30 12.44
N ILE A 151 4.22 15.17 12.61
CA ILE A 151 4.90 13.85 12.68
C ILE A 151 4.28 12.95 13.75
N GLY A 152 4.01 13.50 14.94
CA GLY A 152 3.34 12.77 16.01
C GLY A 152 1.93 12.30 15.63
N GLU A 153 1.16 13.12 14.91
CA GLU A 153 -0.17 12.75 14.41
C GLU A 153 -0.10 11.62 13.39
N ILE A 154 0.85 11.70 12.44
CA ILE A 154 1.07 10.67 11.41
C ILE A 154 1.43 9.35 12.08
N LYS A 155 2.38 9.36 13.03
CA LYS A 155 2.78 8.18 13.80
C LYS A 155 1.59 7.60 14.59
N ASN A 156 0.81 8.45 15.23
CA ASN A 156 -0.36 8.03 16.00
C ASN A 156 -1.44 7.43 15.10
N SER A 157 -1.71 8.00 13.93
CA SER A 157 -2.66 7.44 12.96
C SER A 157 -2.23 6.04 12.51
N MET A 158 -0.96 5.85 12.18
CA MET A 158 -0.42 4.51 11.86
C MET A 158 -0.58 3.53 13.02
N ASN A 159 -0.24 3.92 14.24
CA ASN A 159 -0.39 3.07 15.42
C ASN A 159 -1.86 2.71 15.67
N ARG A 160 -2.79 3.65 15.51
CA ARG A 160 -4.23 3.39 15.60
C ARG A 160 -4.68 2.36 14.56
N ALA A 161 -4.19 2.46 13.32
CA ALA A 161 -4.50 1.49 12.27
C ALA A 161 -4.01 0.08 12.63
N LEU A 162 -2.82 -0.04 13.23
CA LEU A 162 -2.28 -1.32 13.71
C LEU A 162 -3.11 -1.90 14.86
N ILE A 163 -3.47 -1.08 15.84
CA ILE A 163 -4.29 -1.52 16.99
C ILE A 163 -5.66 -2.03 16.51
N ARG A 164 -6.37 -1.26 15.68
CA ARG A 164 -7.68 -1.67 15.13
C ARG A 164 -7.61 -2.99 14.37
N THR A 165 -6.54 -3.17 13.59
CA THR A 165 -6.30 -4.43 12.87
C THR A 165 -6.09 -5.59 13.84
N ARG A 166 -5.30 -5.40 14.90
CA ARG A 166 -5.04 -6.44 15.91
C ARG A 166 -6.32 -6.82 16.63
N ASP A 167 -7.10 -5.85 17.10
CA ASP A 167 -8.35 -6.09 17.81
C ASP A 167 -9.29 -6.96 16.96
N ARG A 168 -9.38 -6.64 15.67
CA ARG A 168 -10.21 -7.40 14.73
C ARG A 168 -9.66 -8.80 14.45
N ALA A 169 -8.34 -8.95 14.33
CA ALA A 169 -7.71 -10.26 14.18
C ALA A 169 -7.93 -11.14 15.41
N VAL A 170 -7.89 -10.58 16.62
CA VAL A 170 -8.20 -11.29 17.86
C VAL A 170 -9.66 -11.75 17.86
N THR A 171 -10.61 -10.88 17.48
CA THR A 171 -12.02 -11.27 17.34
C THR A 171 -12.20 -12.42 16.35
N ARG A 172 -11.55 -12.38 15.16
CA ARG A 172 -11.60 -13.50 14.18
C ARG A 172 -11.01 -14.80 14.75
N ARG A 173 -9.91 -14.72 15.51
CA ARG A 173 -9.26 -15.92 16.10
C ARG A 173 -10.08 -16.56 17.22
N GLN A 174 -10.93 -15.80 17.92
CA GLN A 174 -11.84 -16.40 18.91
C GLN A 174 -12.90 -17.28 18.23
N ASP A 175 -13.24 -16.99 16.97
CA ASP A 175 -14.19 -17.80 16.16
C ASP A 175 -13.52 -18.89 15.32
N THR A 176 -12.19 -18.90 15.15
CA THR A 176 -11.49 -19.88 14.28
C THR A 176 -10.15 -20.34 14.89
N ARG A 177 -10.06 -21.63 15.21
CA ARG A 177 -8.92 -22.29 15.86
C ARG A 177 -7.58 -22.12 15.08
N SER A 178 -6.63 -21.53 15.82
CA SER A 178 -5.20 -21.21 15.61
C SER A 178 -4.31 -22.06 14.70
N SER A 179 -3.35 -21.38 14.02
CA SER A 179 -1.90 -21.70 14.17
C SER A 179 -0.92 -20.64 13.64
N PHE A 180 -1.34 -19.76 12.72
CA PHE A 180 -0.35 -19.01 11.90
C PHE A 180 0.24 -17.75 12.57
N PHE A 181 -0.49 -17.11 13.48
CA PHE A 181 -0.06 -15.84 14.05
C PHE A 181 0.86 -15.96 15.27
N ASP A 182 0.84 -17.11 15.95
CA ASP A 182 1.77 -17.37 17.05
C ASP A 182 3.22 -17.39 16.55
N GLU A 183 3.45 -17.80 15.30
CA GLU A 183 4.79 -17.77 14.66
C GLU A 183 5.27 -16.35 14.32
N MET A 184 4.39 -15.47 13.85
CA MET A 184 4.77 -14.09 13.49
C MET A 184 4.98 -13.21 14.72
N GLU A 185 4.20 -13.43 15.78
CA GLU A 185 4.37 -12.76 17.07
C GLU A 185 5.64 -13.25 17.79
N ALA A 186 5.93 -14.56 17.73
CA ALA A 186 7.20 -15.11 18.18
C ALA A 186 8.40 -14.53 17.40
N ALA A 187 8.25 -14.24 16.10
CA ALA A 187 9.32 -13.63 15.29
C ALA A 187 9.56 -12.13 15.59
N LEU A 188 8.53 -11.41 16.07
CA LEU A 188 8.62 -9.99 16.45
C LEU A 188 9.14 -9.80 17.89
N LEU A 189 8.93 -10.79 18.76
CA LEU A 189 9.38 -10.77 20.16
C LEU A 189 10.64 -11.61 20.41
N ALA A 190 11.04 -12.47 19.47
CA ALA A 190 12.33 -13.14 19.55
C ALA A 190 13.45 -12.10 19.41
N GLU A 191 14.24 -11.97 20.47
CA GLU A 191 15.60 -11.44 20.36
C GLU A 191 16.30 -12.09 19.16
N PRO A 192 17.15 -11.34 18.42
CA PRO A 192 17.83 -11.87 17.26
C PRO A 192 18.52 -13.17 17.64
N ARG A 193 18.04 -14.29 17.07
CA ARG A 193 18.69 -15.60 17.22
C ARG A 193 20.13 -15.41 16.77
N SER A 194 21.06 -15.69 17.68
CA SER A 194 22.48 -15.74 17.38
C SER A 194 22.68 -16.70 16.23
N GLU A 195 22.89 -16.16 15.03
CA GLU A 195 23.21 -16.94 13.85
C GLU A 195 24.45 -17.76 14.17
N THR A 196 24.32 -19.07 13.97
CA THR A 196 25.43 -19.99 14.08
C THR A 196 26.49 -19.54 13.08
N ARG A 197 27.63 -19.12 13.63
CA ARG A 197 28.80 -18.59 12.95
C ARG A 197 29.29 -19.60 11.91
N MET A 198 28.82 -19.48 10.66
CA MET A 198 29.54 -19.99 9.50
C MET A 198 30.80 -19.16 9.35
N GLU A 199 31.94 -19.84 9.18
CA GLU A 199 33.25 -19.22 9.04
C GLU A 199 33.21 -18.13 7.96
N GLU A 200 33.48 -16.88 8.39
CA GLU A 200 33.59 -15.69 7.55
C GLU A 200 34.66 -15.93 6.48
N ALA A 201 34.25 -16.17 5.24
CA ALA A 201 35.05 -15.74 4.11
C ALA A 201 35.22 -14.23 4.26
N THR A 202 36.45 -13.77 4.45
CA THR A 202 36.80 -12.36 4.68
C THR A 202 36.47 -11.52 3.45
N VAL A 203 35.21 -11.11 3.32
CA VAL A 203 34.81 -10.06 2.39
C VAL A 203 35.44 -8.77 2.92
N PRO A 204 36.26 -8.04 2.15
CA PRO A 204 36.81 -6.78 2.60
C PRO A 204 35.67 -5.84 2.95
N ARG A 205 35.57 -5.49 4.24
CA ARG A 205 34.55 -4.56 4.75
C ARG A 205 34.81 -3.21 4.10
N ILE A 206 33.96 -2.86 3.14
CA ILE A 206 33.94 -1.52 2.55
C ILE A 206 33.79 -0.55 3.74
N PRO A 207 34.70 0.43 3.91
CA PRO A 207 34.61 1.37 5.01
C PRO A 207 33.25 2.09 4.95
N THR A 208 32.36 1.72 5.86
CA THR A 208 31.06 2.34 5.99
C THR A 208 31.26 3.65 6.74
N ARG A 209 30.82 4.75 6.12
CA ARG A 209 30.79 6.04 6.79
C ARG A 209 29.92 5.91 8.05
N PRO A 210 30.36 6.37 9.24
CA PRO A 210 29.51 6.37 10.42
C PRO A 210 28.23 7.14 10.11
N ALA A 211 27.09 6.57 10.50
CA ALA A 211 25.79 7.19 10.29
C ALA A 211 25.80 8.58 10.95
N ARG A 212 25.42 9.61 10.20
CA ARG A 212 25.28 10.96 10.74
C ARG A 212 24.19 10.91 11.83
N PRO A 213 24.41 11.49 13.02
CA PRO A 213 23.35 11.60 14.01
C PRO A 213 22.17 12.34 13.38
N LEU A 214 20.99 11.72 13.46
CA LEU A 214 19.75 12.26 12.92
C LEU A 214 19.15 13.19 13.97
N SER A 215 18.42 14.23 13.54
CA SER A 215 17.56 14.94 14.49
C SER A 215 16.43 14.01 14.91
N ARG A 216 15.88 14.22 16.10
CA ARG A 216 14.75 13.44 16.62
C ARG A 216 13.61 13.33 15.61
N GLU A 217 13.29 14.42 14.90
CA GLU A 217 12.19 14.37 13.95
C GLU A 217 12.50 13.52 12.71
N ILE A 218 13.76 13.47 12.28
CA ILE A 218 14.17 12.62 11.15
C ILE A 218 14.19 11.14 11.57
N GLU A 219 14.54 10.85 12.82
CA GLU A 219 14.40 9.49 13.38
C GLU A 219 12.95 9.05 13.40
N GLU A 220 12.04 9.90 13.89
CA GLU A 220 10.61 9.61 13.89
C GLU A 220 10.07 9.40 12.47
N LEU A 221 10.45 10.23 11.49
CA LEU A 221 10.07 10.03 10.09
C LEU A 221 10.61 8.73 9.50
N ARG A 222 11.83 8.34 9.88
CA ARG A 222 12.43 7.08 9.44
C ARG A 222 11.65 5.89 10.00
N GLU A 223 11.28 5.93 11.28
CA GLU A 223 10.45 4.88 11.89
C GLU A 223 9.09 4.76 11.19
N ILE A 224 8.43 5.88 10.91
CA ILE A 224 7.15 5.93 10.18
C ILE A 224 7.34 5.33 8.77
N SER A 225 8.38 5.74 8.05
CA SER A 225 8.68 5.21 6.72
C SER A 225 8.98 3.71 6.73
N ASP A 226 9.77 3.24 7.70
CA ASP A 226 10.11 1.82 7.85
C ASP A 226 8.88 0.99 8.19
N ALA A 227 8.00 1.51 9.07
CA ALA A 227 6.73 0.87 9.40
C ALA A 227 5.80 0.80 8.19
N ALA A 228 5.68 1.87 7.41
CA ALA A 228 4.89 1.88 6.18
C ALA A 228 5.36 0.79 5.21
N ALA A 229 6.67 0.69 5.00
CA ALA A 229 7.25 -0.29 4.08
C ALA A 229 7.14 -1.73 4.60
N LYS A 230 7.54 -1.99 5.85
CA LYS A 230 7.67 -3.35 6.39
C LYS A 230 6.34 -3.92 6.88
N VAL A 231 5.48 -3.09 7.46
CA VAL A 231 4.24 -3.54 8.09
C VAL A 231 3.07 -3.41 7.12
N PHE A 232 2.88 -2.23 6.54
CA PHE A 232 1.77 -1.97 5.61
C PHE A 232 2.07 -2.44 4.17
N GLY A 233 3.34 -2.73 3.84
CA GLY A 233 3.73 -3.06 2.48
C GLY A 233 3.46 -1.91 1.50
N ALA A 234 3.55 -0.67 1.99
CA ALA A 234 3.26 0.53 1.23
C ALA A 234 4.44 1.51 1.29
N GLN A 235 4.62 2.27 0.23
CA GLN A 235 5.58 3.37 0.21
C GLN A 235 4.93 4.62 0.78
N LEU A 236 5.55 5.19 1.82
CA LEU A 236 5.17 6.51 2.33
C LEU A 236 5.82 7.61 1.49
N LEU A 237 5.00 8.56 1.06
CA LEU A 237 5.39 9.81 0.43
C LEU A 237 4.86 10.97 1.28
N LEU A 238 5.74 11.91 1.62
CA LEU A 238 5.35 13.17 2.25
C LEU A 238 5.32 14.23 1.16
N VAL A 239 4.12 14.59 0.71
CA VAL A 239 3.92 15.52 -0.40
C VAL A 239 3.89 16.94 0.15
N GLN A 240 4.76 17.81 -0.37
CA GLN A 240 4.91 19.20 0.05
C GLN A 240 4.66 20.16 -1.13
N PRO A 241 4.24 21.41 -0.88
CA PRO A 241 4.09 22.39 -1.94
C PRO A 241 5.45 22.70 -2.57
N ARG A 242 5.44 22.94 -3.88
CA ARG A 242 6.63 23.35 -4.61
C ARG A 242 6.99 24.78 -4.19
N ARG A 243 8.25 24.98 -3.81
CA ARG A 243 8.82 26.31 -3.56
C ARG A 243 8.97 27.11 -4.85
#